data_AF-A0A2E3HSA5-F1
#
_entry.id   AF-A0A2E3HSA5-F1
#
_cell.length_a   1.000
_cell.length_b   1.000
_cell.length_c   1.000
_cell.angle_alpha   90.00
_cell.angle_beta   90.00
_cell.angle_gamma   90.00
#
_symmetry.space_group_name_H-M   'P 1'
#
loop_
_entity.id
_entity.type
_entity.pdbx_description
1 polymer ?
#
loop_
_entity_poly.entity_id
_entity_poly.type
_entity_poly.pdbx_seq_one_letter_code
_entity_poly.pdbx_strand_id
1 'polypeptide(L)'
;MLAALTLFDINEDTLYWLRTRQELALGYMRSIRAQLDKLGRKVELGGIPRTATFSSLTGQNYQHMTLLFDYIFPKHYFWHRGFDGMYGTVARWVRKLAEWNHSLTERDCFSVIKSLFGLQLPNVQSLMDMELGFSEEFFEKIVFNETRRALDAIDDYNKVIAWVSTGRSPYAGDAMTARDLHGILTASRKAGLQRFLFHPDPDLGASEWRVISGFCGNVWEQSRNGYWPPDSKKPDEFNR
;
A
#
# COMPACT_ATOMS: atom_id res chain seq x y z
N MET A 1 -13.68 -9.95 17.86
CA MET A 1 -14.24 -10.34 16.53
C MET A 1 -15.77 -10.39 16.57
N LEU A 2 -16.40 -11.15 17.48
CA LEU A 2 -17.87 -11.27 17.54
C LEU A 2 -18.62 -9.92 17.71
N ALA A 3 -18.18 -9.05 18.61
CA ALA A 3 -18.82 -7.73 18.80
C ALA A 3 -18.73 -6.82 17.55
N ALA A 4 -17.68 -6.97 16.73
CA ALA A 4 -17.55 -6.21 15.49
C ALA A 4 -18.53 -6.72 14.42
N LEU A 5 -18.76 -8.04 14.34
CA LEU A 5 -19.77 -8.59 13.42
C LEU A 5 -21.16 -8.02 13.73
N THR A 6 -21.53 -7.93 15.02
CA THR A 6 -22.77 -7.29 15.45
C THR A 6 -22.81 -5.79 15.12
N LEU A 7 -21.70 -5.07 15.34
CA LEU A 7 -21.63 -3.63 15.03
C LEU A 7 -21.87 -3.32 13.55
N PHE A 8 -21.48 -4.23 12.66
CA PHE A 8 -21.59 -4.06 11.21
C PHE A 8 -22.76 -4.83 10.59
N ASP A 9 -23.64 -5.41 11.40
CA ASP A 9 -24.70 -6.32 10.94
C ASP A 9 -24.19 -7.42 9.98
N ILE A 10 -22.95 -7.89 10.20
CA ILE A 10 -22.34 -8.95 9.38
C ILE A 10 -23.02 -10.27 9.74
N ASN A 11 -23.96 -10.65 8.88
CA ASN A 11 -24.64 -11.93 8.87
C ASN A 11 -24.04 -12.88 7.81
N GLU A 12 -24.62 -14.06 7.68
CA GLU A 12 -24.21 -15.07 6.71
C GLU A 12 -24.26 -14.54 5.25
N ASP A 13 -25.30 -13.79 4.88
CA ASP A 13 -25.44 -13.18 3.55
C ASP A 13 -24.28 -12.24 3.22
N THR A 14 -23.85 -11.43 4.19
CA THR A 14 -22.72 -10.50 4.02
C THR A 14 -21.42 -11.28 3.76
N LEU A 15 -21.21 -12.38 4.47
CA LEU A 15 -20.04 -13.25 4.27
C LEU A 15 -20.08 -13.94 2.91
N TYR A 16 -21.24 -14.45 2.48
CA TYR A 16 -21.40 -15.01 1.13
C TYR A 16 -21.20 -13.97 0.05
N TRP A 17 -21.67 -12.73 0.25
CA TRP A 17 -21.47 -11.65 -0.71
C TRP A 17 -19.98 -11.30 -0.87
N LEU A 18 -19.24 -11.16 0.25
CA LEU A 18 -17.78 -10.94 0.21
C LEU A 18 -17.05 -12.09 -0.50
N ARG A 19 -17.41 -13.33 -0.19
CA ARG A 19 -16.85 -14.52 -0.84
C ARG A 19 -17.18 -14.55 -2.33
N THR A 20 -18.41 -14.25 -2.72
CA THR A 20 -18.83 -14.23 -4.13
C THR A 20 -18.00 -13.23 -4.93
N ARG A 21 -17.75 -12.02 -4.38
CA ARG A 21 -16.88 -11.04 -5.03
C ARG A 21 -15.46 -11.56 -5.25
N GLN A 22 -14.90 -12.24 -4.26
CA GLN A 22 -13.58 -12.87 -4.37
C GLN A 22 -13.57 -13.98 -5.43
N GLU A 23 -14.58 -14.86 -5.43
CA GLU A 23 -14.67 -15.98 -6.38
C GLU A 23 -14.87 -15.52 -7.82
N LEU A 24 -15.66 -14.46 -8.04
CA LEU A 24 -15.84 -13.83 -9.35
C LEU A 24 -14.54 -13.21 -9.86
N ALA A 25 -13.82 -12.46 -9.01
CA ALA A 25 -12.54 -11.86 -9.39
C ALA A 25 -11.50 -12.93 -9.75
N LEU A 26 -11.37 -13.98 -8.94
CA LEU A 26 -10.47 -15.11 -9.21
C LEU A 26 -10.91 -15.91 -10.45
N GLY A 27 -12.22 -16.10 -10.64
CA GLY A 27 -12.78 -16.78 -11.82
C GLY A 27 -12.44 -16.05 -13.11
N TYR A 28 -12.60 -14.74 -13.13
CA TYR A 28 -12.20 -13.91 -14.26
C TYR A 28 -10.69 -14.02 -14.56
N MET A 29 -9.84 -13.95 -13.53
CA MET A 29 -8.39 -14.09 -13.70
C MET A 29 -7.98 -15.49 -14.15
N ARG A 30 -8.68 -16.55 -13.72
CA ARG A 30 -8.50 -17.92 -14.26
C ARG A 30 -8.77 -17.96 -15.75
N SER A 31 -9.84 -17.33 -16.21
CA SER A 31 -10.16 -17.26 -17.65
C SER A 31 -9.08 -16.52 -18.43
N ILE A 32 -8.51 -15.43 -17.89
CA ILE A 32 -7.38 -14.73 -18.50
C ILE A 32 -6.15 -15.63 -18.59
N ARG A 33 -5.74 -16.26 -17.48
CA ARG A 33 -4.59 -17.18 -17.42
C ARG A 33 -4.72 -18.28 -18.49
N ALA A 34 -5.90 -18.88 -18.60
CA ALA A 34 -6.17 -19.93 -19.59
C ALA A 34 -6.06 -19.45 -21.06
N GLN A 35 -6.30 -18.17 -21.35
CA GLN A 35 -6.02 -17.64 -22.70
C GLN A 35 -4.53 -17.34 -22.89
N LEU A 36 -3.86 -16.80 -21.87
CA LEU A 36 -2.41 -16.54 -21.92
C LEU A 36 -1.61 -17.85 -22.10
N ASP A 37 -2.04 -18.95 -21.51
CA ASP A 37 -1.41 -20.27 -21.63
C ASP A 37 -1.49 -20.87 -23.04
N LYS A 38 -2.38 -20.37 -23.90
CA LYS A 38 -2.48 -20.81 -25.31
C LYS A 38 -1.49 -20.08 -26.22
N LEU A 39 -0.85 -19.02 -25.75
CA LEU A 39 0.13 -18.28 -26.54
C LEU A 39 1.38 -19.14 -26.72
N GLY A 40 2.03 -19.05 -27.88
CA GLY A 40 3.28 -19.78 -28.17
C GLY A 40 4.49 -19.35 -27.34
N ARG A 41 4.30 -18.50 -26.33
CA ARG A 41 5.33 -18.02 -25.40
C ARG A 41 4.74 -17.87 -24.00
N LYS A 42 5.56 -18.06 -22.96
CA LYS A 42 5.15 -17.74 -21.59
C LYS A 42 4.89 -16.24 -21.47
N VAL A 43 3.71 -15.87 -20.98
CA VAL A 43 3.39 -14.51 -20.52
C VAL A 43 3.21 -14.56 -19.01
N GLU A 44 4.00 -13.76 -18.30
CA GLU A 44 3.89 -13.62 -16.85
C GLU A 44 2.74 -12.68 -16.50
N LEU A 45 2.02 -13.01 -15.44
CA LEU A 45 0.85 -12.25 -15.00
C LEU A 45 1.08 -11.66 -13.61
N GLY A 46 0.92 -10.33 -13.52
CA GLY A 46 1.07 -9.56 -12.29
C GLY A 46 -0.28 -9.18 -11.67
N GLY A 47 -0.41 -9.32 -10.35
CA GLY A 47 -1.58 -8.91 -9.58
C GLY A 47 -1.24 -7.80 -8.60
N ILE A 48 -2.04 -6.72 -8.52
CA ILE A 48 -1.72 -5.53 -7.73
C ILE A 48 -2.76 -5.34 -6.61
N PRO A 49 -2.64 -6.08 -5.50
CA PRO A 49 -3.58 -5.94 -4.41
C PRO A 49 -3.36 -4.68 -3.57
N ARG A 50 -4.43 -4.20 -2.91
CA ARG A 50 -4.32 -3.27 -1.78
C ARG A 50 -3.43 -3.89 -0.69
N THR A 51 -2.83 -3.08 0.19
CA THR A 51 -2.14 -3.59 1.40
C THR A 51 -3.00 -4.61 2.13
N ALA A 52 -2.37 -5.58 2.79
CA ALA A 52 -3.03 -6.78 3.33
C ALA A 52 -4.31 -6.46 4.13
N THR A 53 -4.26 -5.44 5.00
CA THR A 53 -5.40 -4.98 5.80
C THR A 53 -6.65 -4.60 4.98
N PHE A 54 -6.48 -4.04 3.77
CA PHE A 54 -7.59 -3.60 2.92
C PHE A 54 -7.90 -4.55 1.76
N SER A 55 -7.18 -5.67 1.65
CA SER A 55 -7.33 -6.60 0.53
C SER A 55 -8.72 -7.25 0.44
N SER A 56 -9.32 -7.56 1.60
CA SER A 56 -10.67 -8.11 1.68
C SER A 56 -11.74 -7.14 1.17
N LEU A 57 -11.56 -5.83 1.36
CA LEU A 57 -12.48 -4.81 0.84
C LEU A 57 -12.60 -4.83 -0.67
N THR A 58 -11.54 -5.26 -1.37
CA THR A 58 -11.46 -5.31 -2.82
C THR A 58 -11.63 -6.73 -3.37
N GLY A 59 -11.99 -7.70 -2.52
CA GLY A 59 -12.14 -9.10 -2.92
C GLY A 59 -10.82 -9.77 -3.32
N GLN A 60 -9.69 -9.22 -2.89
CA GLN A 60 -8.35 -9.72 -3.20
C GLN A 60 -7.89 -10.63 -2.07
N ASN A 61 -7.64 -11.90 -2.39
CA ASN A 61 -7.16 -12.88 -1.43
C ASN A 61 -5.73 -13.29 -1.79
N TYR A 62 -4.78 -12.85 -0.96
CA TYR A 62 -3.35 -13.07 -1.16
C TYR A 62 -2.99 -14.56 -1.31
N GLN A 63 -3.61 -15.44 -0.52
CA GLN A 63 -3.37 -16.89 -0.56
C GLN A 63 -3.79 -17.49 -1.90
N HIS A 64 -4.90 -17.03 -2.47
CA HIS A 64 -5.42 -17.56 -3.74
C HIS A 64 -4.81 -16.88 -4.97
N MET A 65 -4.21 -15.70 -4.81
CA MET A 65 -3.55 -14.99 -5.92
C MET A 65 -2.35 -15.77 -6.45
N THR A 66 -1.63 -16.51 -5.62
CA THR A 66 -0.44 -17.29 -6.03
C THR A 66 -0.72 -18.38 -7.05
N LEU A 67 -1.97 -18.83 -7.14
CA LEU A 67 -2.43 -19.83 -8.10
C LEU A 67 -2.48 -19.29 -9.54
N LEU A 68 -2.60 -17.97 -9.71
CA LEU A 68 -2.88 -17.34 -11.00
C LEU A 68 -1.79 -16.34 -11.42
N PHE A 69 -1.13 -15.72 -10.44
CA PHE A 69 -0.17 -14.66 -10.67
C PHE A 69 1.27 -15.19 -10.48
N ASP A 70 2.13 -14.85 -11.43
CA ASP A 70 3.58 -15.07 -11.35
C ASP A 70 4.21 -14.06 -10.35
N TYR A 71 3.67 -12.84 -10.28
CA TYR A 71 4.08 -11.82 -9.33
C TYR A 71 2.89 -11.13 -8.67
N ILE A 72 3.04 -10.81 -7.39
CA ILE A 72 2.06 -10.09 -6.60
C ILE A 72 2.71 -8.82 -6.08
N PHE A 73 2.02 -7.71 -6.29
CA PHE A 73 2.49 -6.37 -6.01
C PHE A 73 1.68 -5.68 -4.91
N PRO A 74 1.85 -6.07 -3.62
CA PRO A 74 1.19 -5.39 -2.52
C PRO A 74 1.46 -3.89 -2.59
N LYS A 75 0.40 -3.09 -2.65
CA LYS A 75 0.50 -1.63 -2.58
C LYS A 75 0.98 -1.23 -1.19
N HIS A 76 2.28 -0.92 -1.06
CA HIS A 76 2.88 -0.27 0.12
C HIS A 76 2.58 1.23 0.07
N TYR A 77 1.28 1.52 0.01
CA TYR A 77 0.72 2.85 -0.19
C TYR A 77 0.22 3.34 1.17
N PHE A 78 1.06 4.09 1.86
CA PHE A 78 0.82 4.48 3.25
C PHE A 78 0.43 5.94 3.42
N TRP A 79 0.66 6.79 2.41
CA TRP A 79 0.48 8.25 2.44
C TRP A 79 -0.89 8.71 2.95
N HIS A 80 -0.91 9.97 3.37
CA HIS A 80 -2.11 10.68 3.77
C HIS A 80 -2.78 11.34 2.56
N ARG A 81 -4.08 11.65 2.69
CA ARG A 81 -4.96 12.15 1.61
C ARG A 81 -4.98 11.24 0.36
N GLY A 82 -5.48 11.75 -0.76
CA GLY A 82 -5.67 10.98 -2.01
C GLY A 82 -6.71 9.89 -1.90
N PHE A 83 -6.61 8.86 -2.75
CA PHE A 83 -7.55 7.73 -2.78
C PHE A 83 -6.98 6.46 -2.16
N ASP A 84 -5.72 6.17 -2.42
CA ASP A 84 -5.17 4.83 -2.23
C ASP A 84 -4.22 4.71 -1.01
N GLY A 85 -3.80 5.81 -0.39
CA GLY A 85 -2.93 5.76 0.79
C GLY A 85 -3.65 5.21 2.03
N MET A 86 -2.93 4.53 2.92
CA MET A 86 -3.49 4.01 4.17
C MET A 86 -4.02 5.11 5.07
N TYR A 87 -3.20 6.13 5.38
CA TYR A 87 -3.65 7.28 6.18
C TYR A 87 -4.84 7.97 5.50
N GLY A 88 -4.76 8.22 4.20
CA GLY A 88 -5.86 8.83 3.45
C GLY A 88 -7.15 8.01 3.56
N THR A 89 -7.07 6.69 3.41
CA THR A 89 -8.22 5.79 3.52
C THR A 89 -8.84 5.86 4.91
N VAL A 90 -8.03 5.74 5.96
CA VAL A 90 -8.51 5.84 7.35
C VAL A 90 -9.17 7.19 7.60
N ALA A 91 -8.52 8.30 7.24
CA ALA A 91 -9.05 9.64 7.47
C ALA A 91 -10.38 9.88 6.74
N ARG A 92 -10.51 9.44 5.48
CA ARG A 92 -11.77 9.57 4.72
C ARG A 92 -12.88 8.75 5.37
N TRP A 93 -12.59 7.54 5.85
CA TRP A 93 -13.60 6.70 6.47
C TRP A 93 -14.02 7.23 7.84
N VAL A 94 -13.09 7.73 8.66
CA VAL A 94 -13.41 8.39 9.94
C VAL A 94 -14.33 9.59 9.70
N ARG A 95 -14.00 10.47 8.75
CA ARG A 95 -14.87 11.60 8.38
C ARG A 95 -16.23 11.12 7.92
N LYS A 96 -16.28 10.09 7.07
CA LYS A 96 -17.54 9.58 6.53
C LYS A 96 -18.44 8.95 7.60
N LEU A 97 -17.85 8.24 8.55
CA LEU A 97 -18.57 7.67 9.69
C LEU A 97 -19.16 8.77 10.57
N ALA A 98 -18.40 9.84 10.85
CA ALA A 98 -18.88 10.99 11.62
C ALA A 98 -20.00 11.75 10.88
N GLU A 99 -19.89 11.89 9.56
CA GLU A 99 -20.94 12.47 8.71
C GLU A 99 -22.24 11.66 8.76
N TRP A 100 -22.15 10.33 8.73
CA TRP A 100 -23.32 9.45 8.73
C TRP A 100 -23.93 9.23 10.13
N ASN A 101 -23.15 9.43 11.19
CA ASN A 101 -23.55 9.09 12.55
C ASN A 101 -23.21 10.24 13.51
N HIS A 102 -24.08 11.25 13.56
CA HIS A 102 -23.85 12.47 14.34
C HIS A 102 -23.70 12.27 15.85
N SER A 103 -24.11 11.11 16.39
CA SER A 103 -23.92 10.77 17.81
C SER A 103 -22.54 10.20 18.12
N LEU A 104 -21.77 9.79 17.10
CA LEU A 104 -20.43 9.24 17.29
C LEU A 104 -19.40 10.36 17.42
N THR A 105 -18.52 10.24 18.40
CA THR A 105 -17.31 11.06 18.47
C THR A 105 -16.30 10.59 17.42
N GLU A 106 -15.29 11.43 17.15
CA GLU A 106 -14.18 11.04 16.28
C GLU A 106 -13.45 9.78 16.78
N ARG A 107 -13.30 9.66 18.11
CA ARG A 107 -12.71 8.47 18.75
C ARG A 107 -13.55 7.22 18.53
N ASP A 108 -14.88 7.34 18.55
CA ASP A 108 -15.78 6.23 18.22
C ASP A 108 -15.58 5.82 16.77
N CYS A 109 -15.48 6.79 15.85
CA CYS A 109 -15.21 6.52 14.44
C CYS A 109 -13.88 5.78 14.23
N PHE A 110 -12.79 6.17 14.92
CA PHE A 110 -11.53 5.40 14.90
C PHE A 110 -11.69 3.98 15.47
N SER A 111 -12.50 3.82 16.52
CA SER A 111 -12.78 2.52 17.13
C SER A 111 -13.55 1.59 16.19
N VAL A 112 -14.46 2.15 15.39
CA VAL A 112 -15.15 1.45 14.29
C VAL A 112 -14.13 0.96 13.26
N ILE A 113 -13.23 1.83 12.76
CA ILE A 113 -12.19 1.45 11.80
C ILE A 113 -11.27 0.36 12.34
N LYS A 114 -10.83 0.48 13.60
CA LYS A 114 -10.05 -0.55 14.27
C LYS A 114 -10.79 -1.88 14.34
N SER A 115 -12.09 -1.85 14.63
CA SER A 115 -12.93 -3.06 14.72
C SER A 115 -13.13 -3.73 13.37
N LEU A 116 -13.25 -2.94 12.29
CA LEU A 116 -13.47 -3.45 10.94
C LEU A 116 -12.20 -4.08 10.34
N PHE A 117 -11.05 -3.42 10.54
CA PHE A 117 -9.80 -3.78 9.85
C PHE A 117 -8.76 -4.44 10.74
N GLY A 118 -8.96 -4.44 12.06
CA GLY A 118 -7.89 -4.77 13.00
C GLY A 118 -6.69 -3.82 12.90
N LEU A 119 -6.90 -2.61 12.38
CA LEU A 119 -5.87 -1.60 12.16
C LEU A 119 -5.95 -0.53 13.24
N GLN A 120 -4.91 -0.45 14.06
CA GLN A 120 -4.73 0.64 15.03
C GLN A 120 -3.46 1.40 14.68
N LEU A 121 -3.61 2.64 14.23
CA LEU A 121 -2.48 3.51 13.92
C LEU A 121 -1.80 3.97 15.24
N PRO A 122 -0.48 3.79 15.38
CA PRO A 122 0.23 4.18 16.59
C PRO A 122 0.31 5.70 16.71
N ASN A 123 0.12 6.20 17.93
CA ASN A 123 0.16 7.64 18.24
C ASN A 123 -0.87 8.50 17.48
N VAL A 124 -1.95 7.88 16.98
CA VAL A 124 -3.07 8.58 16.34
C VAL A 124 -4.32 8.39 17.20
N GLN A 125 -4.80 9.49 17.79
CA GLN A 125 -6.07 9.54 18.53
C GLN A 125 -7.11 10.43 17.85
N SER A 126 -6.68 11.21 16.86
CA SER A 126 -7.49 12.14 16.11
C SER A 126 -7.05 12.26 14.65
N LEU A 127 -7.89 12.85 13.81
CA LEU A 127 -7.58 13.25 12.44
C LEU A 127 -6.44 14.27 12.40
N MET A 128 -6.31 15.12 13.43
CA MET A 128 -5.22 16.08 13.53
C MET A 128 -3.87 15.38 13.72
N ASP A 129 -3.81 14.30 14.51
CA ASP A 129 -2.55 13.55 14.70
C ASP A 129 -2.03 12.96 13.38
N MET A 130 -2.93 12.66 12.43
CA MET A 130 -2.55 12.15 11.11
C MET A 130 -1.85 13.21 10.24
N GLU A 131 -2.00 14.50 10.56
CA GLU A 131 -1.30 15.60 9.89
C GLU A 131 0.17 15.71 10.29
N LEU A 132 0.58 15.04 11.38
CA LEU A 132 1.98 15.02 11.84
C LEU A 132 2.86 14.04 11.05
N GLY A 133 2.28 13.30 10.09
CA GLY A 133 2.98 12.29 9.30
C GLY A 133 3.20 10.97 10.05
N PHE A 134 4.16 10.17 9.58
CA PHE A 134 4.42 8.85 10.15
C PHE A 134 5.36 8.90 11.35
N SER A 135 4.93 8.31 12.47
CA SER A 135 5.82 8.05 13.60
C SER A 135 6.82 6.92 13.30
N GLU A 136 7.88 6.80 14.08
CA GLU A 136 8.78 5.64 13.98
C GLU A 136 8.03 4.33 14.22
N GLU A 137 7.16 4.32 15.23
CA GLU A 137 6.30 3.18 15.56
C GLU A 137 5.37 2.76 14.41
N PHE A 138 4.97 3.70 13.54
CA PHE A 138 4.22 3.38 12.33
C PHE A 138 5.04 2.47 11.39
N PHE A 139 6.32 2.77 11.17
CA PHE A 139 7.17 1.90 10.36
C PHE A 139 7.42 0.56 11.06
N GLU A 140 7.80 0.59 12.33
CA GLU A 140 8.18 -0.59 13.09
C GLU A 140 7.04 -1.58 13.30
N LYS A 141 5.81 -1.09 13.44
CA LYS A 141 4.63 -1.93 13.67
C LYS A 141 3.77 -2.06 12.44
N ILE A 142 3.32 -0.97 11.84
CA ILE A 142 2.33 -1.03 10.77
C ILE A 142 2.96 -1.51 9.47
N VAL A 143 3.99 -0.83 8.97
CA VAL A 143 4.64 -1.24 7.71
C VAL A 143 5.25 -2.64 7.83
N PHE A 144 5.94 -2.92 8.94
CA PHE A 144 6.49 -4.26 9.19
C PHE A 144 5.41 -5.34 9.16
N ASN A 145 4.31 -5.17 9.92
CA ASN A 145 3.27 -6.20 10.02
C ASN A 145 2.49 -6.35 8.71
N GLU A 146 2.21 -5.26 7.99
CA GLU A 146 1.54 -5.36 6.68
C GLU A 146 2.41 -6.09 5.66
N THR A 147 3.71 -5.82 5.66
CA THR A 147 4.66 -6.54 4.81
C THR A 147 4.72 -8.02 5.18
N ARG A 148 4.83 -8.32 6.49
CA ARG A 148 4.89 -9.69 7.00
C ARG A 148 3.61 -10.46 6.66
N ARG A 149 2.44 -9.86 6.88
CA ARG A 149 1.13 -10.44 6.53
C ARG A 149 1.04 -10.77 5.05
N ALA A 150 1.49 -9.87 4.16
CA ALA A 150 1.49 -10.12 2.73
C ALA A 150 2.41 -11.29 2.36
N LEU A 151 3.62 -11.32 2.91
CA LEU A 151 4.59 -12.38 2.67
C LEU A 151 4.09 -13.73 3.16
N ASP A 152 3.59 -13.81 4.40
CA ASP A 152 3.09 -15.03 5.02
C ASP A 152 1.81 -15.53 4.34
N ALA A 153 0.94 -14.63 3.88
CA ALA A 153 -0.26 -15.03 3.14
C ALA A 153 0.06 -15.57 1.73
N ILE A 154 1.17 -15.14 1.13
CA ILE A 154 1.59 -15.59 -0.20
C ILE A 154 2.41 -16.88 -0.11
N ASP A 155 3.21 -17.06 0.95
CA ASP A 155 4.04 -18.25 1.20
C ASP A 155 5.00 -18.61 0.03
N ASP A 156 5.31 -17.61 -0.80
CA ASP A 156 6.34 -17.63 -1.83
C ASP A 156 6.89 -16.21 -1.97
N TYR A 157 7.91 -15.92 -1.16
CA TYR A 157 8.47 -14.57 -1.05
C TYR A 157 9.06 -14.09 -2.40
N ASN A 158 9.46 -15.03 -3.28
CA ASN A 158 9.95 -14.75 -4.63
C ASN A 158 8.86 -14.33 -5.61
N LYS A 159 7.59 -14.34 -5.22
CA LYS A 159 6.50 -13.73 -5.99
C LYS A 159 6.17 -12.32 -5.51
N VAL A 160 6.64 -11.92 -4.33
CA VAL A 160 6.28 -10.63 -3.73
C VAL A 160 7.22 -9.53 -4.21
N ILE A 161 6.65 -8.45 -4.72
CA ILE A 161 7.36 -7.23 -5.11
C ILE A 161 6.54 -6.04 -4.60
N ALA A 162 6.90 -5.44 -3.47
CA ALA A 162 6.08 -4.35 -2.94
C ALA A 162 6.05 -3.17 -3.92
N TRP A 163 4.85 -2.66 -4.19
CA TRP A 163 4.67 -1.47 -5.00
C TRP A 163 4.68 -0.25 -4.10
N VAL A 164 5.73 0.57 -4.20
CA VAL A 164 5.79 1.88 -3.55
C VAL A 164 5.48 2.99 -4.56
N SER A 165 4.83 4.07 -4.13
CA SER A 165 4.63 5.24 -4.98
C SER A 165 5.21 6.45 -4.29
N THR A 166 6.03 7.18 -5.02
CA THR A 166 6.80 8.32 -4.53
C THR A 166 6.66 9.48 -5.51
N GLY A 167 7.04 10.68 -5.11
CA GLY A 167 6.85 11.90 -5.89
C GLY A 167 5.82 12.82 -5.25
N ARG A 168 5.38 13.83 -6.01
CA ARG A 168 4.64 14.98 -5.46
C ARG A 168 3.17 14.74 -5.17
N SER A 169 2.49 13.82 -5.87
CA SER A 169 1.03 13.66 -5.73
C SER A 169 0.57 12.22 -5.98
N PRO A 170 1.11 11.22 -5.25
CA PRO A 170 0.83 9.82 -5.50
C PRO A 170 -0.66 9.53 -5.40
N TYR A 171 -1.32 9.34 -6.54
CA TYR A 171 -2.78 9.18 -6.64
C TYR A 171 -3.57 10.26 -5.87
N ALA A 172 -3.19 11.53 -6.08
CA ALA A 172 -3.73 12.71 -5.40
C ALA A 172 -3.52 12.73 -3.86
N GLY A 173 -2.60 11.90 -3.37
CA GLY A 173 -2.16 11.89 -1.98
C GLY A 173 -1.08 12.92 -1.69
N ASP A 174 -0.74 13.05 -0.42
CA ASP A 174 0.43 13.83 -0.01
C ASP A 174 1.70 13.22 -0.56
N ALA A 175 2.65 14.09 -0.88
CA ALA A 175 3.97 13.69 -1.33
C ALA A 175 4.62 12.73 -0.33
N MET A 176 5.13 11.61 -0.83
CA MET A 176 5.88 10.68 0.02
C MET A 176 7.31 11.16 0.09
N THR A 177 7.71 11.68 1.25
CA THR A 177 9.05 12.22 1.45
C THR A 177 10.11 11.12 1.35
N ALA A 178 11.35 11.48 1.02
CA ALA A 178 12.47 10.54 1.06
C ALA A 178 12.64 9.86 2.43
N ARG A 179 12.34 10.56 3.53
CA ARG A 179 12.35 9.99 4.89
C ARG A 179 11.31 8.90 5.03
N ASP A 180 10.09 9.13 4.57
CA ASP A 180 9.01 8.15 4.67
C ASP A 180 9.23 6.96 3.75
N LEU A 181 9.69 7.20 2.52
CA LEU A 181 10.11 6.14 1.60
C LEU A 181 11.21 5.27 2.21
N HIS A 182 12.24 5.89 2.81
CA HIS A 182 13.31 5.17 3.50
C HIS A 182 12.78 4.35 4.69
N GLY A 183 11.90 4.92 5.50
CA GLY A 183 11.26 4.23 6.62
C GLY A 183 10.43 3.02 6.17
N ILE A 184 9.63 3.19 5.11
CA ILE A 184 8.82 2.11 4.53
C ILE A 184 9.71 0.98 4.02
N LEU A 185 10.72 1.29 3.19
CA LEU A 185 11.61 0.28 2.61
C LEU A 185 12.48 -0.41 3.67
N THR A 186 12.93 0.32 4.69
CA THR A 186 13.68 -0.25 5.82
C THR A 186 12.84 -1.25 6.59
N ALA A 187 11.61 -0.86 6.99
CA ALA A 187 10.71 -1.73 7.72
C ALA A 187 10.27 -2.94 6.88
N SER A 188 10.01 -2.73 5.59
CA SER A 188 9.64 -3.80 4.66
C SER A 188 10.77 -4.82 4.51
N ARG A 189 12.02 -4.36 4.35
CA ARG A 189 13.21 -5.21 4.29
C ARG A 189 13.41 -5.97 5.60
N LYS A 190 13.24 -5.32 6.76
CA LYS A 190 13.28 -5.98 8.08
C LYS A 190 12.19 -7.06 8.19
N ALA A 191 11.05 -6.86 7.56
CA ALA A 191 9.98 -7.86 7.45
C ALA A 191 10.27 -8.97 6.43
N GLY A 192 11.42 -8.98 5.77
CA GLY A 192 11.82 -10.05 4.83
C GLY A 192 11.49 -9.77 3.37
N LEU A 193 10.99 -8.57 3.03
CA LEU A 193 10.78 -8.18 1.64
C LEU A 193 12.13 -8.08 0.91
N GLN A 194 12.23 -8.72 -0.25
CA GLN A 194 13.45 -8.75 -1.06
C GLN A 194 13.43 -7.79 -2.24
N ARG A 195 12.25 -7.47 -2.76
CA ARG A 195 12.09 -6.68 -3.99
C ARG A 195 10.97 -5.68 -3.82
N PHE A 196 11.16 -4.53 -4.43
CA PHE A 196 10.14 -3.52 -4.59
C PHE A 196 10.19 -2.97 -6.02
N LEU A 197 9.09 -2.39 -6.45
CA LEU A 197 9.05 -1.51 -7.61
C LEU A 197 8.47 -0.17 -7.20
N PHE A 198 8.77 0.87 -7.96
CA PHE A 198 8.24 2.19 -7.69
C PHE A 198 7.37 2.66 -8.86
N HIS A 199 6.24 3.32 -8.56
CA HIS A 199 5.56 4.15 -9.53
C HIS A 199 6.32 5.48 -9.62
N PRO A 200 6.87 5.84 -10.79
CA PRO A 200 7.26 7.21 -11.03
C PRO A 200 5.97 8.00 -11.29
N ASP A 201 5.40 8.60 -10.24
CA ASP A 201 4.66 9.85 -10.48
C ASP A 201 5.67 10.81 -11.14
N PRO A 202 5.31 11.66 -12.12
CA PRO A 202 6.25 12.19 -13.13
C PRO A 202 7.43 12.99 -12.57
N ASP A 203 7.38 13.32 -11.28
CA ASP A 203 8.30 14.18 -10.56
C ASP A 203 9.13 13.41 -9.50
N LEU A 204 9.98 12.46 -9.92
CA LEU A 204 10.92 11.83 -9.01
C LEU A 204 12.08 12.78 -8.70
N GLY A 205 12.27 13.11 -7.42
CA GLY A 205 13.33 13.98 -6.93
C GLY A 205 14.64 13.25 -6.60
N ALA A 206 15.70 14.04 -6.42
CA ALA A 206 17.05 13.58 -6.08
C ALA A 206 17.07 12.79 -4.76
N SER A 207 16.32 13.26 -3.77
CA SER A 207 16.26 12.65 -2.44
C SER A 207 15.61 11.27 -2.48
N GLU A 208 14.48 11.13 -3.17
CA GLU A 208 13.77 9.86 -3.35
C GLU A 208 14.61 8.89 -4.18
N TRP A 209 15.26 9.38 -5.25
CA TRP A 209 16.12 8.55 -6.08
C TRP A 209 17.34 8.04 -5.33
N ARG A 210 17.96 8.85 -4.47
CA ARG A 210 19.06 8.41 -3.60
C ARG A 210 18.63 7.24 -2.70
N VAL A 211 17.42 7.29 -2.15
CA VAL A 211 16.87 6.19 -1.35
C VAL A 211 16.67 4.94 -2.21
N ILE A 212 15.95 5.05 -3.33
CA ILE A 212 15.65 3.90 -4.22
C ILE A 212 16.95 3.24 -4.69
N SER A 213 17.86 4.01 -5.26
CA SER A 213 19.14 3.54 -5.79
C SER A 213 20.02 2.88 -4.72
N GLY A 214 20.02 3.42 -3.49
CA GLY A 214 20.71 2.83 -2.35
C GLY A 214 20.16 1.47 -1.93
N PHE A 215 18.83 1.28 -1.94
CA PHE A 215 18.22 -0.03 -1.70
C PHE A 215 18.43 -1.00 -2.86
N CYS A 216 18.68 -0.51 -4.07
CA CYS A 216 19.01 -1.30 -5.27
C CYS A 216 20.51 -1.58 -5.43
N GLY A 217 21.36 -1.17 -4.47
CA GLY A 217 22.77 -1.55 -4.39
C GLY A 217 23.78 -0.49 -4.83
N ASN A 218 23.40 0.45 -5.71
CA ASN A 218 24.27 1.54 -6.16
C ASN A 218 23.65 2.87 -5.79
N VAL A 219 24.07 3.44 -4.66
CA VAL A 219 23.58 4.75 -4.19
C VAL A 219 23.90 5.80 -5.26
N TRP A 220 22.87 6.52 -5.70
CA TRP A 220 23.05 7.67 -6.56
C TRP A 220 23.75 8.79 -5.80
N GLU A 221 24.85 9.26 -6.37
CA GLU A 221 25.60 10.42 -5.91
C GLU A 221 25.41 11.58 -6.89
N GLN A 222 25.22 12.77 -6.33
CA GLN A 222 25.05 13.98 -7.11
C GLN A 222 26.34 14.26 -7.90
N SER A 223 26.24 14.29 -9.23
CA SER A 223 27.37 14.56 -10.11
C SER A 223 26.94 15.50 -11.24
N ARG A 224 27.77 16.51 -11.53
CA ARG A 224 27.51 17.47 -12.61
C ARG A 224 27.29 16.79 -13.96
N ASN A 225 28.08 15.75 -14.24
CA ASN A 225 28.05 15.01 -15.49
C ASN A 225 27.23 13.70 -15.38
N GLY A 226 26.57 13.47 -14.25
CA GLY A 226 25.80 12.26 -13.98
C GLY A 226 24.35 12.34 -14.43
N TYR A 227 23.61 11.27 -14.16
CA TYR A 227 22.15 11.25 -14.26
C TYR A 227 21.52 12.15 -13.20
N TRP A 228 20.42 12.82 -13.56
CA TRP A 228 19.61 13.63 -12.65
C TRP A 228 18.15 13.19 -12.76
N PRO A 229 17.47 12.92 -11.63
CA PRO A 229 16.05 12.61 -11.64
C PRO A 229 15.21 13.77 -12.22
N PRO A 230 14.06 13.49 -12.85
CA PRO A 230 13.29 14.49 -13.61
C PRO A 230 12.89 15.73 -12.82
N ASP A 231 12.60 15.60 -11.51
CA ASP A 231 12.23 16.73 -10.65
C ASP A 231 13.43 17.35 -9.90
N SER A 232 14.63 17.19 -10.45
CA SER A 232 15.87 17.70 -9.85
C SER A 232 16.55 18.68 -10.79
N LYS A 233 16.94 19.84 -10.26
CA LYS A 233 17.65 20.87 -11.04
C LYS A 233 19.15 20.68 -10.99
N LYS A 234 19.81 20.72 -12.16
CA LYS A 234 21.27 20.73 -12.23
C LYS A 234 21.82 22.04 -11.65
N PRO A 235 23.04 22.06 -11.08
CA PRO A 235 23.61 23.26 -10.46
C PRO A 235 23.73 24.44 -11.44
N ASP A 236 23.92 24.14 -12.73
CA ASP A 236 24.10 25.14 -13.78
C ASP A 236 22.77 25.81 -14.24
N GLU A 237 21.61 25.34 -13.75
CA GLU A 237 20.30 25.92 -14.07
C GLU A 237 19.95 27.16 -13.23
N PHE A 238 20.71 27.45 -12.17
CA PHE A 238 20.51 28.65 -11.33
C PHE A 238 21.24 29.90 -11.86
N ASN A 239 22.09 29.75 -12.89
CA ASN A 239 22.93 30.83 -13.44
C ASN A 239 22.43 31.33 -14.82
N ARG A 240 21.15 31.14 -15.15
CA ARG A 240 20.50 31.72 -16.35
C ARG A 240 19.31 32.57 -15.97
#